data_AF-A0A5J4QBI7-F1
#
_entry.id   AF-A0A5J4QBI7-F1
#
_cell.length_a   1.000
_cell.length_b   1.000
_cell.length_c   1.000
_cell.angle_alpha   90.00
_cell.angle_beta   90.00
_cell.angle_gamma   90.00
#
_symmetry.space_group_name_H-M   'P 1'
#
loop_
_entity.id
_entity.type
_entity.pdbx_description
1 polymer ?
#
loop_
_entity_poly.entity_id
_entity_poly.type
_entity_poly.pdbx_seq_one_letter_code
_entity_poly.pdbx_strand_id
1 'polypeptide(L)'
;KKVKLKKLWLVSKNRIGATFFFHCSDNSRNCVSPSLSPITQEIDNPEDKTTKILVFVVIASPKAHTYRDGETSNYYVRMGKETREARNGILTRLLTIKQEILPFDKRPNPNTSEVDIDTLLFRDCMNEMKLVQPSKLLEDYFSDKEQIAEFVSPLFVKKSLDSELCLRNFALFMFGKKASISLNFPDAYTSLSIYNGINRSESTAERHLLTGSIIEQAKKAIELLNTQAYTAFDKTSDKPNQVKYPIRALQEALINAIVHRDYEISDPIRITIFSDRIEIKSPGSLHWGVNKEKFLAGKASPKWRNQSFAYLFNKLQLAQSEGQGIPTIIRTMKEEGCPDPIFEIETESVTCILPAHPRHKMIREIQEIQDKIILGKLDDAKSQVLQLLETDLYNFRTLDLYCEILGKQRNPQELFDFLNKKNIDYSLVNSNTLITIVEILNYARDNVGCQILADNILSIALSGKIEESQIEKAVVSLKKLGEPEKVIQFVNDAITNHPNLSSNSKLLEKRATSKMDLAKKCIETARDNKTLKDTKLRAWNNCRQYLNEAEKDLKDALNYAEDQNEKFFIEENDMKFLEKMKEVAKKPEFNKRFYRQRTK
;
A
#
# COMPACT_ATOMS: atom_id res chain seq x y z
N LYS A 1 69.39 18.51 7.14
CA LYS A 1 68.88 17.15 7.42
C LYS A 1 67.50 17.02 6.77
N LYS A 2 67.34 16.16 5.75
CA LYS A 2 66.06 15.88 5.08
C LYS A 2 65.09 15.27 6.09
N VAL A 3 64.11 16.04 6.55
CA VAL A 3 63.00 15.51 7.37
C VAL A 3 62.00 14.88 6.40
N LYS A 4 61.97 13.55 6.34
CA LYS A 4 60.91 12.79 5.68
C LYS A 4 59.62 12.98 6.51
N LEU A 5 58.76 13.92 6.11
CA LEU A 5 57.39 14.06 6.61
C LEU A 5 56.59 12.82 6.21
N LYS A 6 56.40 11.88 7.14
CA LYS A 6 55.84 10.57 6.84
C LYS A 6 54.36 10.36 7.20
N LYS A 7 53.65 11.35 7.74
CA LYS A 7 52.17 11.32 7.90
C LYS A 7 51.66 12.71 8.29
N LEU A 8 50.76 13.27 7.49
CA LEU A 8 50.06 14.53 7.79
C LEU A 8 48.61 14.19 8.15
N TRP A 9 48.20 14.48 9.39
CA TRP A 9 46.80 14.36 9.81
C TRP A 9 46.13 15.72 9.72
N LEU A 10 45.26 15.90 8.72
CA LEU A 10 44.42 17.10 8.56
C LEU A 10 43.04 16.82 9.17
N VAL A 11 42.76 17.39 10.34
CA VAL A 11 41.43 17.39 10.95
C VAL A 11 40.65 18.58 10.40
N SER A 12 39.77 18.35 9.42
CA SER A 12 38.78 19.34 8.97
C SER A 12 37.45 19.05 9.64
N LYS A 13 36.92 20.03 10.41
CA LYS A 13 35.58 19.96 11.01
C LYS A 13 34.44 20.44 10.11
N ASN A 14 34.71 20.82 8.86
CA ASN A 14 33.66 21.24 7.91
C ASN A 14 33.83 20.56 6.54
N ARG A 15 32.78 19.88 6.08
CA ARG A 15 32.70 19.26 4.75
C ARG A 15 32.61 20.39 3.71
N ILE A 16 33.50 20.31 2.71
CA ILE A 16 33.74 21.28 1.63
C ILE A 16 34.63 22.46 2.08
N GLY A 17 35.92 22.17 2.25
CA GLY A 17 36.99 23.16 2.34
C GLY A 17 38.16 22.71 1.47
N ALA A 18 38.66 23.59 0.60
CA ALA A 18 39.87 23.35 -0.17
C ALA A 18 41.01 23.06 0.82
N THR A 19 41.59 21.86 0.77
CA THR A 19 42.79 21.54 1.54
C THR A 19 43.89 21.20 0.55
N PHE A 20 44.83 22.12 0.38
CA PHE A 20 46.03 21.91 -0.42
C PHE A 20 47.09 21.21 0.43
N PHE A 21 47.81 20.28 -0.19
CA PHE A 21 49.09 19.78 0.31
C PHE A 21 50.15 20.84 0.05
N PHE A 22 50.71 21.42 1.11
CA PHE A 22 51.76 22.42 1.00
C PHE A 22 53.13 21.73 0.85
N HIS A 23 53.78 21.95 -0.30
CA HIS A 23 55.24 22.06 -0.32
C HIS A 23 55.56 23.55 -0.19
N CYS A 24 56.06 23.92 1.00
CA CYS A 24 56.54 25.26 1.39
C CYS A 24 55.51 26.42 1.36
N SER A 25 55.59 27.25 2.38
CA SER A 25 54.81 28.47 2.64
C SER A 25 54.83 29.52 1.51
N ASP A 26 55.75 29.40 0.55
CA ASP A 26 55.90 30.36 -0.55
C ASP A 26 55.02 30.04 -1.78
N ASN A 27 54.70 28.75 -2.02
CA ASN A 27 53.92 28.35 -3.20
C ASN A 27 52.43 28.69 -3.08
N SER A 28 51.85 28.71 -1.87
CA SER A 28 50.43 29.04 -1.72
C SER A 28 50.09 30.51 -1.94
N ARG A 29 51.07 31.42 -1.77
CA ARG A 29 50.87 32.86 -2.02
C ARG A 29 50.88 33.17 -3.52
N ASN A 30 51.65 32.41 -4.31
CA ASN A 30 51.86 32.69 -5.73
C ASN A 30 51.02 31.80 -6.66
N CYS A 31 50.67 30.58 -6.24
CA CYS A 31 49.90 29.63 -7.05
C CYS A 31 48.40 29.61 -6.71
N VAL A 32 47.93 30.24 -5.62
CA VAL A 32 46.51 30.24 -5.24
C VAL A 32 45.93 31.65 -5.30
N SER A 33 44.81 31.83 -6.00
CA SER A 33 44.12 33.11 -6.12
C SER A 33 42.63 32.99 -5.79
N PRO A 34 42.07 33.77 -4.85
CA PRO A 34 42.76 34.69 -3.93
C PRO A 34 43.74 33.97 -3.00
N SER A 35 44.77 34.65 -2.49
CA SER A 35 45.76 34.00 -1.62
C SER A 35 45.12 33.45 -0.32
N LEU A 36 45.58 32.28 0.13
CA LEU A 36 45.17 31.67 1.40
C LEU A 36 46.25 31.87 2.46
N SER A 37 45.84 32.27 3.67
CA SER A 37 46.72 32.36 4.84
C SER A 37 46.29 31.34 5.90
N PRO A 38 46.81 30.10 5.87
CA PRO A 38 46.49 29.09 6.87
C PRO A 38 47.05 29.48 8.24
N ILE A 39 46.30 29.17 9.31
CA ILE A 39 46.81 29.25 10.68
C ILE A 39 47.58 27.96 10.95
N THR A 40 48.86 28.05 11.26
CA THR A 40 49.72 26.89 11.55
C THR A 40 49.90 26.71 13.05
N GLN A 41 49.66 25.50 13.54
CA GLN A 41 49.96 25.09 14.90
C GLN A 41 50.95 23.93 14.86
N GLU A 42 51.95 23.97 15.74
CA GLU A 42 52.92 22.90 15.89
C GLU A 42 52.57 22.10 17.15
N ILE A 43 52.45 20.78 17.01
CA ILE A 43 52.12 19.86 18.10
C ILE A 43 53.22 18.81 18.16
N ASP A 44 53.70 18.47 19.35
CA ASP A 44 54.67 17.39 19.53
C ASP A 44 54.03 16.05 19.15
N ASN A 45 54.79 15.20 18.44
CA ASN A 45 54.28 13.89 18.06
C ASN A 45 54.25 12.95 19.30
N PRO A 46 53.07 12.44 19.71
CA PRO A 46 52.96 11.54 20.86
C PRO A 46 53.64 10.18 20.64
N GLU A 47 53.86 9.75 19.39
CA GLU A 47 54.50 8.46 19.06
C GLU A 47 56.03 8.54 18.91
N ASP A 48 56.58 9.70 18.55
CA ASP A 48 58.02 9.89 18.30
C ASP A 48 58.47 11.32 18.63
N LYS A 49 59.19 11.47 19.75
CA LYS A 49 59.71 12.75 20.27
C LYS A 49 60.67 13.48 19.33
N THR A 50 61.17 12.82 18.28
CA THR A 50 62.06 13.45 17.29
C THR A 50 61.32 14.14 16.14
N THR A 51 59.99 13.99 16.10
CA THR A 51 59.14 14.54 15.04
C THR A 51 58.05 15.45 15.61
N LYS A 52 57.63 16.42 14.81
CA LYS A 52 56.55 17.36 15.15
C LYS A 52 55.46 17.31 14.09
N ILE A 53 54.23 17.54 14.52
CA ILE A 53 53.03 17.57 13.68
C ILE A 53 52.69 19.03 13.41
N LEU A 54 52.67 19.41 12.13
CA LEU A 54 52.18 20.72 11.69
C LEU A 54 50.71 20.60 11.31
N VAL A 55 49.87 21.30 12.05
CA VAL A 55 48.43 21.42 11.79
C VAL A 55 48.17 22.72 11.05
N PHE A 56 47.63 22.61 9.83
CA PHE A 56 47.17 23.75 9.04
C PHE A 56 45.66 23.90 9.20
N VAL A 57 45.22 24.98 9.82
CA VAL A 57 43.81 25.35 9.93
C VAL A 57 43.50 26.39 8.84
N VAL A 58 42.76 25.96 7.82
CA VAL A 58 42.30 26.82 6.73
C VAL A 58 40.84 27.19 6.97
N ILE A 59 40.57 28.48 7.16
CA ILE A 59 39.19 28.98 7.30
C ILE A 59 38.55 29.05 5.92
N ALA A 60 37.26 28.68 5.83
CA ALA A 60 36.51 28.80 4.59
C ALA A 60 36.39 30.28 4.17
N SER A 61 37.05 30.64 3.09
CA SER A 61 36.97 31.97 2.46
C SER A 61 35.61 32.22 1.79
N PRO A 62 35.14 33.47 1.69
CA PRO A 62 33.93 33.81 0.95
C PRO A 62 34.07 33.62 -0.57
N LYS A 63 35.29 33.65 -1.12
CA LYS A 63 35.57 33.51 -2.55
C LYS A 63 35.99 32.08 -2.93
N ALA A 64 35.79 31.72 -4.19
CA ALA A 64 36.35 30.50 -4.75
C ALA A 64 37.84 30.71 -5.03
N HIS A 65 38.64 29.69 -4.74
CA HIS A 65 40.08 29.74 -4.95
C HIS A 65 40.45 28.92 -6.18
N THR A 66 41.22 29.53 -7.08
CA THR A 66 41.89 28.85 -8.18
C THR A 66 43.30 28.45 -7.76
N TYR A 67 43.76 27.33 -8.29
CA TYR A 67 45.16 26.92 -8.25
C TYR A 67 45.74 27.03 -9.65
N ARG A 68 46.84 27.76 -9.76
CA ARG A 68 47.57 27.99 -10.99
C ARG A 68 48.74 27.01 -11.06
N ASP A 69 48.73 26.18 -12.11
CA ASP A 69 49.84 25.31 -12.49
C ASP A 69 50.30 25.73 -13.89
N GLY A 70 51.37 26.53 -13.95
CA GLY A 70 51.81 27.18 -15.20
C GLY A 70 50.79 28.20 -15.74
N GLU A 71 50.32 27.97 -16.96
CA GLU A 71 49.36 28.87 -17.67
C GLU A 71 47.90 28.62 -17.29
N THR A 72 47.57 27.46 -16.72
CA THR A 72 46.18 27.08 -16.41
C THR A 72 45.81 27.40 -14.97
N SER A 73 44.61 27.93 -14.75
CA SER A 73 44.07 28.22 -13.41
C SER A 73 42.79 27.41 -13.19
N ASN A 74 42.87 26.37 -12.37
CA ASN A 74 41.80 25.40 -12.16
C ASN A 74 41.25 25.47 -10.74
N TYR A 75 39.96 25.15 -10.56
CA TYR A 75 39.32 25.06 -9.26
C TYR A 75 39.42 23.64 -8.71
N TYR A 76 39.56 23.49 -7.39
CA TYR A 76 39.61 22.18 -6.74
C TYR A 76 38.71 22.15 -5.51
N VAL A 77 38.01 21.04 -5.31
CA VAL A 77 37.12 20.80 -4.17
C VAL A 77 37.46 19.48 -3.50
N ARG A 78 37.48 19.49 -2.17
CA ARG A 78 37.69 18.28 -1.38
C ARG A 78 36.38 17.52 -1.19
N MET A 79 36.34 16.28 -1.65
CA MET A 79 35.21 15.37 -1.52
C MET A 79 35.65 14.12 -0.75
N GLY A 80 35.21 14.00 0.51
CA GLY A 80 35.63 12.92 1.39
C GLY A 80 37.15 12.96 1.66
N LYS A 81 37.86 11.90 1.28
CA LYS A 81 39.31 11.78 1.47
C LYS A 81 40.13 12.38 0.32
N GLU A 82 39.50 12.63 -0.83
CA GLU A 82 40.18 13.05 -2.07
C GLU A 82 39.92 14.52 -2.40
N THR A 83 40.88 15.14 -3.07
CA THR A 83 40.71 16.45 -3.72
C THR A 83 40.51 16.22 -5.21
N ARG A 84 39.41 16.71 -5.76
CA ARG A 84 39.09 16.60 -7.18
C ARG A 84 39.04 17.98 -7.82
N GLU A 85 39.42 18.05 -9.09
CA GLU A 85 39.22 19.25 -9.89
C GLU A 85 37.73 19.52 -10.03
N ALA A 86 37.32 20.75 -9.74
CA ALA A 86 35.94 21.20 -9.91
C ALA A 86 35.74 21.59 -11.38
N ARG A 87 35.13 20.67 -12.13
CA ARG A 87 34.66 20.89 -13.50
C ARG A 87 33.14 20.81 -13.57
N ASN A 88 32.56 21.38 -14.61
CA ASN A 88 31.12 21.30 -14.92
C ASN A 88 30.24 21.67 -13.71
N GLY A 89 29.26 20.84 -13.35
CA GLY A 89 28.35 21.11 -12.22
C GLY A 89 29.04 21.29 -10.87
N ILE A 90 30.21 20.67 -10.64
CA ILE A 90 30.97 20.86 -9.39
C ILE A 90 31.51 22.29 -9.30
N LEU A 91 31.99 22.82 -10.43
CA LEU A 91 32.45 24.20 -10.53
C LEU A 91 31.29 25.17 -10.30
N THR A 92 30.19 24.97 -11.02
CA THR A 92 29.02 25.85 -10.92
C THR A 92 28.46 25.87 -9.50
N ARG A 93 28.43 24.70 -8.84
CA ARG A 93 28.05 24.59 -7.44
C ARG A 93 29.02 25.33 -6.51
N LEU A 94 30.32 25.18 -6.71
CA LEU A 94 31.33 25.91 -5.92
C LEU A 94 31.12 27.43 -6.03
N LEU A 95 31.02 27.94 -7.25
CA LEU A 95 30.86 29.37 -7.52
C LEU A 95 29.53 29.91 -6.97
N THR A 96 28.46 29.11 -7.04
CA THR A 96 27.16 29.46 -6.44
C THR A 96 27.25 29.53 -4.90
N ILE A 97 27.93 28.58 -4.25
CA ILE A 97 28.15 28.58 -2.79
C ILE A 97 28.95 29.82 -2.36
N LYS A 98 29.92 30.23 -3.18
CA LYS A 98 30.77 31.41 -2.97
C LYS A 98 30.11 32.71 -3.44
N GLN A 99 28.86 32.66 -3.89
CA GLN A 99 28.08 33.81 -4.38
C GLN A 99 28.75 34.55 -5.54
N GLU A 100 29.61 33.88 -6.30
CA GLU A 100 30.25 34.43 -7.51
C GLU A 100 29.36 34.32 -8.74
N ILE A 101 28.41 33.37 -8.73
CA ILE A 101 27.36 33.22 -9.73
C ILE A 101 26.00 33.20 -9.03
N LEU A 102 24.98 33.74 -9.68
CA LEU A 102 23.60 33.67 -9.22
C LEU A 102 23.12 32.22 -9.06
N PRO A 103 22.23 31.92 -8.09
CA PRO A 103 21.56 30.62 -8.01
C PRO A 103 20.78 30.32 -9.30
N PHE A 104 20.62 29.02 -9.61
CA PHE A 104 20.06 28.56 -10.88
C PHE A 104 18.75 29.25 -11.27
N ASP A 105 17.80 29.35 -10.33
CA ASP A 105 16.48 29.94 -10.54
C ASP A 105 16.56 31.42 -11.00
N LYS A 106 17.54 32.18 -10.51
CA LYS A 106 17.74 33.60 -10.82
C LYS A 106 18.61 33.85 -12.06
N ARG A 107 19.23 32.82 -12.64
CA ARG A 107 20.11 33.00 -13.82
C ARG A 107 19.31 33.35 -15.09
N PRO A 108 19.87 34.21 -15.96
CA PRO A 108 19.31 34.46 -17.30
C PRO A 108 19.40 33.21 -18.17
N ASN A 109 18.39 32.96 -19.00
CA ASN A 109 18.43 31.99 -20.07
C ASN A 109 18.46 32.71 -21.44
N PRO A 110 19.63 32.86 -22.08
CA PRO A 110 19.78 33.66 -23.30
C PRO A 110 19.03 33.10 -24.51
N ASN A 111 18.63 31.83 -24.49
CA ASN A 111 17.93 31.16 -25.59
C ASN A 111 16.41 31.39 -25.57
N THR A 112 15.93 32.28 -24.71
CA THR A 112 14.50 32.52 -24.49
C THR A 112 14.12 33.99 -24.71
N SER A 113 12.85 34.20 -25.00
CA SER A 113 12.22 35.49 -25.29
C SER A 113 10.83 35.58 -24.66
N GLU A 114 10.14 36.70 -24.85
CA GLU A 114 8.76 36.89 -24.38
C GLU A 114 7.78 35.86 -24.96
N VAL A 115 8.00 35.42 -26.20
CA VAL A 115 7.14 34.45 -26.91
C VAL A 115 7.15 33.08 -26.24
N ASP A 116 8.15 32.78 -25.41
CA ASP A 116 8.26 31.53 -24.67
C ASP A 116 7.38 31.46 -23.44
N ILE A 117 6.78 32.57 -22.99
CA ILE A 117 5.80 32.59 -21.90
C ILE A 117 4.46 32.04 -22.41
N ASP A 118 3.86 31.17 -21.62
CA ASP A 118 2.44 30.82 -21.69
C ASP A 118 1.65 31.86 -20.89
N THR A 119 1.03 32.80 -21.60
CA THR A 119 0.31 33.94 -21.01
C THR A 119 -0.96 33.53 -20.27
N LEU A 120 -1.60 32.42 -20.69
CA LEU A 120 -2.77 31.88 -20.00
C LEU A 120 -2.34 31.27 -18.65
N LEU A 121 -1.33 30.41 -18.67
CA LEU A 121 -0.78 29.81 -17.46
C LEU A 121 -0.27 30.90 -16.49
N PHE A 122 0.44 31.91 -16.99
CA PHE A 122 0.90 33.04 -16.19
C PHE A 122 -0.26 33.77 -15.52
N ARG A 123 -1.31 34.12 -16.28
CA ARG A 123 -2.49 34.79 -15.76
C ARG A 123 -3.19 33.97 -14.68
N ASP A 124 -3.42 32.69 -14.93
CA ASP A 124 -4.10 31.79 -13.99
C ASP A 124 -3.31 31.65 -12.69
N CYS A 125 -1.98 31.50 -12.80
CA CYS A 125 -1.12 31.40 -11.62
C CYS A 125 -1.07 32.72 -10.83
N MET A 126 -1.01 33.87 -11.50
CA MET A 126 -1.02 35.17 -10.83
C MET A 126 -2.33 35.41 -10.05
N ASN A 127 -3.46 34.97 -10.61
CA ASN A 127 -4.75 34.99 -9.93
C ASN A 127 -4.80 34.03 -8.74
N GLU A 128 -4.37 32.78 -8.93
CA GLU A 128 -4.33 31.75 -7.87
C GLU A 128 -3.46 32.17 -6.69
N MET A 129 -2.29 32.77 -6.97
CA MET A 129 -1.37 33.31 -5.96
C MET A 129 -1.83 34.64 -5.35
N LYS A 130 -2.90 35.26 -5.88
CA LYS A 130 -3.38 36.60 -5.49
C LYS A 130 -2.29 37.68 -5.60
N LEU A 131 -1.49 37.61 -6.66
CA LEU A 131 -0.41 38.56 -6.94
C LEU A 131 -0.79 39.61 -7.99
N VAL A 132 -2.01 39.55 -8.54
CA VAL A 132 -2.52 40.58 -9.46
C VAL A 132 -2.74 41.89 -8.70
N GLN A 133 -2.12 42.95 -9.19
CA GLN A 133 -2.26 44.30 -8.66
C GLN A 133 -3.32 45.06 -9.48
N PRO A 134 -4.33 45.69 -8.85
CA PRO A 134 -5.38 46.42 -9.60
C PRO A 134 -4.84 47.57 -10.46
N SER A 135 -3.69 48.12 -10.10
CA SER A 135 -3.05 49.25 -10.76
C SER A 135 -2.09 48.88 -11.89
N LYS A 136 -1.90 47.58 -12.18
CA LYS A 136 -0.93 47.11 -13.18
C LYS A 136 -1.57 46.17 -14.18
N LEU A 137 -1.17 46.30 -15.44
CA LEU A 137 -1.50 45.37 -16.50
C LEU A 137 -0.55 44.15 -16.44
N LEU A 138 -0.92 43.06 -17.12
CA LEU A 138 -0.05 41.88 -17.16
C LEU A 138 1.23 42.15 -17.94
N GLU A 139 1.15 42.97 -19.00
CA GLU A 139 2.31 43.32 -19.82
C GLU A 139 3.37 44.13 -19.04
N ASP A 140 2.99 44.82 -17.96
CA ASP A 140 3.93 45.58 -17.12
C ASP A 140 4.99 44.66 -16.47
N TYR A 141 4.62 43.41 -16.19
CA TYR A 141 5.52 42.39 -15.63
C TYR A 141 6.49 41.83 -16.68
N PHE A 142 6.29 42.10 -17.97
CA PHE A 142 7.16 41.66 -19.05
C PHE A 142 8.30 42.66 -19.28
N SER A 143 8.93 43.05 -18.17
CA SER A 143 10.04 44.01 -18.12
C SER A 143 11.19 43.48 -17.26
N ASP A 144 12.36 44.11 -17.38
CA ASP A 144 13.53 43.79 -16.54
C ASP A 144 13.49 44.44 -15.14
N LYS A 145 12.45 45.25 -14.86
CA LYS A 145 12.33 46.06 -13.64
C LYS A 145 11.27 45.54 -12.69
N GLU A 146 10.12 45.14 -13.23
CA GLU A 146 8.97 44.79 -12.42
C GLU A 146 9.11 43.38 -11.83
N GLN A 147 8.91 43.28 -10.53
CA GLN A 147 8.89 42.01 -9.80
C GLN A 147 7.45 41.54 -9.61
N ILE A 148 7.23 40.23 -9.75
CA ILE A 148 5.91 39.63 -9.45
C ILE A 148 5.65 39.51 -7.94
N ALA A 149 6.70 39.49 -7.12
CA ALA A 149 6.62 39.44 -5.66
C ALA A 149 7.94 39.86 -4.98
N GLU A 150 7.86 40.26 -3.71
CA GLU A 150 8.96 40.84 -2.91
C GLU A 150 10.27 40.02 -2.88
N PHE A 151 10.18 38.68 -2.90
CA PHE A 151 11.36 37.79 -2.84
C PHE A 151 11.71 37.13 -4.18
N VAL A 152 11.07 37.58 -5.26
CA VAL A 152 11.21 37.00 -6.59
C VAL A 152 11.79 38.05 -7.54
N SER A 153 12.88 37.69 -8.20
CA SER A 153 13.49 38.56 -9.21
C SER A 153 12.52 38.82 -10.39
N PRO A 154 12.71 39.90 -11.17
CA PRO A 154 11.93 40.13 -12.37
C PRO A 154 11.97 38.93 -13.32
N LEU A 155 10.87 38.68 -14.03
CA LEU A 155 10.74 37.55 -14.96
C LEU A 155 11.81 37.60 -16.05
N PHE A 156 12.09 38.81 -16.54
CA PHE A 156 13.03 39.09 -17.62
C PHE A 156 14.32 39.74 -17.12
N VAL A 157 15.33 39.66 -17.95
CA VAL A 157 16.61 40.36 -17.79
C VAL A 157 17.20 40.62 -19.17
N LYS A 158 17.86 41.77 -19.33
CA LYS A 158 18.52 42.14 -20.59
C LYS A 158 19.73 41.25 -20.84
N LYS A 159 19.86 40.75 -22.07
CA LYS A 159 21.08 40.11 -22.58
C LYS A 159 22.22 41.13 -22.56
N SER A 160 23.41 40.70 -22.13
CA SER A 160 24.57 41.60 -21.98
C SER A 160 25.06 42.22 -23.29
N LEU A 161 24.69 41.66 -24.44
CA LEU A 161 25.18 42.05 -25.76
C LEU A 161 24.17 42.92 -26.54
N ASP A 162 22.90 42.52 -26.59
CA ASP A 162 21.94 43.07 -27.57
C ASP A 162 20.79 43.87 -26.94
N SER A 163 20.80 44.12 -25.63
CA SER A 163 19.70 44.74 -24.87
C SER A 163 18.32 44.06 -24.98
N GLU A 164 18.20 42.95 -25.72
CA GLU A 164 17.01 42.11 -25.78
C GLU A 164 16.68 41.48 -24.43
N LEU A 165 15.39 41.30 -24.16
CA LEU A 165 14.93 40.63 -22.95
C LEU A 165 14.98 39.11 -23.11
N CYS A 166 15.46 38.43 -22.07
CA CYS A 166 15.42 36.97 -21.96
C CYS A 166 14.85 36.57 -20.60
N LEU A 167 14.28 35.37 -20.52
CA LEU A 167 13.68 34.87 -19.28
C LEU A 167 14.75 34.45 -18.29
N ARG A 168 14.45 34.60 -17.00
CA ARG A 168 15.17 33.85 -15.96
C ARG A 168 14.68 32.41 -15.93
N ASN A 169 15.54 31.49 -15.50
CA ASN A 169 15.20 30.07 -15.44
C ASN A 169 13.92 29.81 -14.64
N PHE A 170 13.70 30.51 -13.52
CA PHE A 170 12.48 30.28 -12.74
C PHE A 170 11.20 30.65 -13.53
N ALA A 171 11.25 31.74 -14.31
CA ALA A 171 10.13 32.22 -15.09
C ALA A 171 9.80 31.22 -16.21
N LEU A 172 10.82 30.69 -16.89
CA LEU A 172 10.66 29.63 -17.88
C LEU A 172 10.03 28.37 -17.26
N PHE A 173 10.51 27.91 -16.10
CA PHE A 173 9.97 26.68 -15.48
C PHE A 173 8.54 26.84 -14.93
N MET A 174 8.19 28.04 -14.45
CA MET A 174 6.87 28.31 -13.85
C MET A 174 5.82 28.64 -14.90
N PHE A 175 6.18 29.45 -15.89
CA PHE A 175 5.23 30.09 -16.81
C PHE A 175 5.59 29.88 -18.28
N GLY A 176 6.66 29.16 -18.59
CA GLY A 176 7.07 28.90 -19.97
C GLY A 176 6.20 27.85 -20.66
N LYS A 177 6.12 27.96 -21.98
CA LYS A 177 5.51 26.94 -22.84
C LYS A 177 6.28 25.62 -22.71
N LYS A 178 5.54 24.51 -22.74
CA LYS A 178 6.11 23.15 -22.67
C LYS A 178 7.22 22.89 -23.69
N ALA A 179 7.08 23.39 -24.92
CA ALA A 179 8.10 23.25 -25.96
C ALA A 179 9.40 23.98 -25.60
N SER A 180 9.29 25.23 -25.13
CA SER A 180 10.44 26.06 -24.74
C SER A 180 11.18 25.48 -23.53
N ILE A 181 10.46 24.93 -22.55
CA ILE A 181 11.05 24.22 -21.40
C ILE A 181 11.81 22.99 -21.89
N SER A 182 11.17 22.14 -22.71
CA SER A 182 11.76 20.87 -23.17
C SER A 182 12.98 21.08 -24.07
N LEU A 183 13.00 22.17 -24.85
CA LEU A 183 14.14 22.54 -25.69
C LEU A 183 15.37 22.95 -24.86
N ASN A 184 15.15 23.72 -23.80
CA ASN A 184 16.23 24.24 -22.95
C ASN A 184 16.70 23.22 -21.90
N PHE A 185 15.77 22.41 -21.39
CA PHE A 185 15.99 21.48 -20.29
C PHE A 185 15.25 20.14 -20.55
N PRO A 186 15.76 19.30 -21.47
CA PRO A 186 15.08 18.07 -21.89
C PRO A 186 14.85 17.07 -20.74
N ASP A 187 15.77 17.03 -19.77
CA ASP A 187 15.69 16.10 -18.63
C ASP A 187 14.98 16.68 -17.39
N ALA A 188 14.41 17.89 -17.49
CA ALA A 188 13.69 18.54 -16.40
C ALA A 188 12.19 18.19 -16.39
N TYR A 189 11.92 16.89 -16.35
CA TYR A 189 10.58 16.32 -16.26
C TYR A 189 10.44 15.41 -15.02
N THR A 190 9.20 15.02 -14.72
CA THR A 190 8.90 14.07 -13.65
C THR A 190 8.42 12.77 -14.27
N SER A 191 9.10 11.66 -13.96
CA SER A 191 8.71 10.31 -14.37
C SER A 191 8.02 9.61 -13.21
N LEU A 192 6.78 9.18 -13.43
CA LEU A 192 6.04 8.35 -12.47
C LEU A 192 5.92 6.94 -13.05
N SER A 193 6.41 5.93 -12.33
CA SER A 193 6.32 4.52 -12.71
C SER A 193 5.58 3.73 -11.63
N ILE A 194 4.58 2.93 -12.03
CA ILE A 194 3.76 2.11 -11.13
C ILE A 194 4.06 0.64 -11.40
N TYR A 195 4.45 -0.07 -10.33
CA TYR A 195 4.70 -1.50 -10.29
C TYR A 195 3.67 -2.16 -9.36
N ASN A 196 3.11 -3.29 -9.76
CA ASN A 196 2.08 -3.99 -8.98
C ASN A 196 2.67 -4.73 -7.77
N GLY A 197 3.95 -5.09 -7.83
CA GLY A 197 4.66 -5.73 -6.72
C GLY A 197 5.69 -4.83 -6.07
N ILE A 198 6.68 -5.49 -5.46
CA ILE A 198 7.63 -4.88 -4.52
C ILE A 198 8.98 -4.51 -5.16
N ASN A 199 9.21 -4.98 -6.39
CA ASN A 199 10.49 -4.89 -7.09
C ASN A 199 10.33 -4.40 -8.53
N ARG A 200 11.39 -3.82 -9.09
CA ARG A 200 11.43 -3.34 -10.49
C ARG A 200 11.54 -4.48 -11.52
N SER A 201 11.63 -5.73 -11.07
CA SER A 201 11.81 -6.92 -11.92
C SER A 201 10.51 -7.45 -12.52
N GLU A 202 9.37 -6.79 -12.28
CA GLU A 202 8.08 -7.21 -12.82
C GLU A 202 7.99 -7.03 -14.34
N SER A 203 7.19 -7.90 -14.95
CA SER A 203 7.01 -7.93 -16.41
C SER A 203 6.15 -6.78 -16.93
N THR A 204 5.33 -6.16 -16.09
CA THR A 204 4.44 -5.05 -16.45
C THR A 204 4.64 -3.87 -15.52
N ALA A 205 4.67 -2.66 -16.09
CA ALA A 205 4.72 -1.41 -15.34
C ALA A 205 4.03 -0.31 -16.16
N GLU A 206 3.30 0.56 -15.47
CA GLU A 206 2.76 1.78 -16.07
C GLU A 206 3.77 2.92 -15.91
N ARG A 207 3.94 3.75 -16.94
CA ARG A 207 4.84 4.91 -16.87
C ARG A 207 4.18 6.16 -17.43
N HIS A 208 4.15 7.21 -16.61
CA HIS A 208 3.71 8.55 -16.98
C HIS A 208 4.91 9.49 -17.04
N LEU A 209 5.06 10.18 -18.16
CA LEU A 209 6.06 11.24 -18.34
C LEU A 209 5.37 12.60 -18.22
N LEU A 210 5.57 13.25 -17.08
CA LEU A 210 4.99 14.55 -16.76
C LEU A 210 5.96 15.64 -17.20
N THR A 211 5.59 16.34 -18.27
CA THR A 211 6.35 17.39 -18.93
C THR A 211 5.52 18.67 -18.99
N GLY A 212 6.18 19.82 -19.14
CA GLY A 212 5.54 21.14 -19.08
C GLY A 212 6.08 21.95 -17.91
N SER A 213 5.32 22.96 -17.47
CA SER A 213 5.72 23.78 -16.34
C SER A 213 5.82 22.94 -15.06
N ILE A 214 6.65 23.36 -14.11
CA ILE A 214 6.80 22.61 -12.85
C ILE A 214 5.51 22.61 -12.03
N ILE A 215 4.61 23.57 -12.27
CA ILE A 215 3.27 23.64 -11.70
C ILE A 215 2.38 22.55 -12.29
N GLU A 216 2.37 22.41 -13.63
CA GLU A 216 1.61 21.34 -14.31
C GLU A 216 2.13 19.97 -13.91
N GLN A 217 3.45 19.79 -13.85
CA GLN A 217 4.07 18.56 -13.39
C GLN A 217 3.66 18.23 -11.95
N ALA A 218 3.68 19.22 -11.04
CA ALA A 218 3.24 19.06 -9.66
C ALA A 218 1.76 18.69 -9.56
N LYS A 219 0.86 19.45 -10.19
CA LYS A 219 -0.60 19.21 -10.13
C LYS A 219 -0.96 17.82 -10.66
N LYS A 220 -0.41 17.41 -11.81
CA LYS A 220 -0.62 16.07 -12.38
C LYS A 220 -0.03 14.96 -11.51
N ALA A 221 1.16 15.15 -10.95
CA ALA A 221 1.75 14.18 -10.06
C ALA A 221 0.95 14.02 -8.75
N ILE A 222 0.43 15.11 -8.18
CA ILE A 222 -0.46 15.07 -7.01
C ILE A 222 -1.73 14.29 -7.33
N GLU A 223 -2.36 14.55 -8.48
CA GLU A 223 -3.55 13.82 -8.91
C GLU A 223 -3.30 12.31 -8.98
N LEU A 224 -2.21 11.90 -9.64
CA LEU A 224 -1.82 10.49 -9.73
C LEU A 224 -1.47 9.88 -8.37
N LEU A 225 -0.75 10.60 -7.51
CA LEU A 225 -0.43 10.12 -6.15
C LEU A 225 -1.68 9.98 -5.27
N ASN A 226 -2.65 10.88 -5.42
CA ASN A 226 -3.91 10.82 -4.66
C ASN A 226 -4.71 9.55 -4.99
N THR A 227 -4.62 9.03 -6.22
CA THR A 227 -5.26 7.74 -6.57
C THR A 227 -4.71 6.57 -5.75
N GLN A 228 -3.47 6.68 -5.28
CA GLN A 228 -2.81 5.65 -4.46
C GLN A 228 -3.12 5.80 -2.97
N ALA A 229 -3.66 6.94 -2.54
CA ALA A 229 -4.01 7.24 -1.15
C ALA A 229 -5.42 6.75 -0.76
N TYR A 230 -5.89 5.64 -1.35
CA TYR A 230 -7.22 5.13 -1.05
C TYR A 230 -7.32 4.57 0.38
N THR A 231 -8.52 4.66 0.95
CA THR A 231 -8.84 4.08 2.26
C THR A 231 -9.40 2.68 2.05
N ALA A 232 -8.77 1.67 2.64
CA ALA A 232 -9.33 0.33 2.60
C ALA A 232 -10.45 0.23 3.66
N PHE A 233 -11.67 0.01 3.18
CA PHE A 233 -12.84 -0.17 4.04
C PHE A 233 -12.97 -1.63 4.46
N ASP A 234 -12.90 -1.87 5.76
CA ASP A 234 -13.18 -3.16 6.35
C ASP A 234 -14.39 -3.05 7.28
N LYS A 235 -15.56 -3.40 6.76
CA LYS A 235 -16.84 -3.32 7.49
C LYS A 235 -16.97 -4.34 8.62
N THR A 236 -16.04 -5.30 8.73
CA THR A 236 -16.07 -6.40 9.70
C THR A 236 -15.19 -6.16 10.92
N SER A 237 -14.43 -5.06 10.95
CA SER A 237 -13.50 -4.72 12.02
C SER A 237 -13.95 -3.46 12.73
N ASP A 238 -13.96 -3.47 14.05
CA ASP A 238 -14.26 -2.29 14.88
C ASP A 238 -13.15 -1.21 14.83
N LYS A 239 -11.98 -1.53 14.26
CA LYS A 239 -10.90 -0.57 14.06
C LYS A 239 -11.23 0.43 12.94
N PRO A 240 -10.89 1.73 13.10
CA PRO A 240 -11.11 2.74 12.08
C PRO A 240 -10.37 2.39 10.79
N ASN A 241 -10.99 2.69 9.65
CA ASN A 241 -10.35 2.50 8.35
C ASN A 241 -9.18 3.47 8.20
N GLN A 242 -8.07 2.98 7.64
CA GLN A 242 -6.82 3.72 7.52
C GLN A 242 -6.50 3.97 6.04
N VAL A 243 -6.01 5.18 5.75
CA VAL A 243 -5.49 5.52 4.43
C VAL A 243 -4.23 4.70 4.11
N LYS A 244 -4.02 4.34 2.85
CA LYS A 244 -2.79 3.64 2.45
C LYS A 244 -1.55 4.51 2.68
N TYR A 245 -1.70 5.79 2.35
CA TYR A 245 -0.71 6.85 2.49
C TYR A 245 -1.42 8.16 2.86
N PRO A 246 -0.88 8.97 3.78
CA PRO A 246 -1.42 10.30 4.04
C PRO A 246 -1.21 11.21 2.83
N ILE A 247 -2.29 11.79 2.30
CA ILE A 247 -2.24 12.71 1.15
C ILE A 247 -1.26 13.86 1.39
N ARG A 248 -1.25 14.39 2.61
CA ARG A 248 -0.36 15.50 3.00
C ARG A 248 1.11 15.11 2.98
N ALA A 249 1.46 13.88 3.38
CA ALA A 249 2.83 13.37 3.30
C ALA A 249 3.29 13.23 1.84
N LEU A 250 2.43 12.71 0.97
CA LEU A 250 2.70 12.54 -0.46
C LEU A 250 2.93 13.89 -1.15
N GLN A 251 2.03 14.84 -0.93
CA GLN A 251 2.12 16.19 -1.48
C GLN A 251 3.42 16.87 -1.02
N GLU A 252 3.70 16.87 0.28
CA GLU A 252 4.88 17.52 0.83
C GLU A 252 6.19 16.88 0.33
N ALA A 253 6.24 15.55 0.22
CA ALA A 253 7.41 14.85 -0.31
C ALA A 253 7.65 15.18 -1.80
N LEU A 254 6.58 15.22 -2.61
CA LEU A 254 6.64 15.59 -4.02
C LEU A 254 7.09 17.03 -4.23
N ILE A 255 6.48 17.97 -3.50
CA ILE A 255 6.79 19.40 -3.65
C ILE A 255 8.20 19.69 -3.18
N ASN A 256 8.68 19.04 -2.11
CA ASN A 256 10.08 19.10 -1.72
C ASN A 256 11.01 18.57 -2.81
N ALA A 257 10.64 17.48 -3.48
CA ALA A 257 11.43 16.93 -4.58
C ALA A 257 11.53 17.87 -5.79
N ILE A 258 10.46 18.63 -6.10
CA ILE A 258 10.43 19.62 -7.19
C ILE A 258 11.19 20.90 -6.80
N VAL A 259 10.82 21.53 -5.69
CA VAL A 259 11.36 22.82 -5.26
C VAL A 259 12.85 22.73 -4.95
N HIS A 260 13.30 21.62 -4.35
CA HIS A 260 14.71 21.43 -4.00
C HIS A 260 15.51 20.67 -5.06
N ARG A 261 14.94 20.35 -6.23
CA ARG A 261 15.69 19.73 -7.33
C ARG A 261 16.90 20.56 -7.73
N ASP A 262 18.02 19.90 -7.99
CA ASP A 262 19.14 20.48 -8.70
C ASP A 262 18.88 20.42 -10.21
N TYR A 263 18.42 21.54 -10.77
CA TYR A 263 18.03 21.62 -12.18
C TYR A 263 19.24 21.65 -13.14
N GLU A 264 20.46 21.71 -12.61
CA GLU A 264 21.69 21.60 -13.39
C GLU A 264 22.08 20.14 -13.67
N ILE A 265 21.44 19.18 -12.99
CA ILE A 265 21.66 17.74 -13.20
C ILE A 265 20.68 17.23 -14.26
N SER A 266 21.24 16.55 -15.27
CA SER A 266 20.49 15.88 -16.36
C SER A 266 19.86 14.57 -15.88
N ASP A 267 18.92 14.66 -14.95
CA ASP A 267 18.18 13.51 -14.45
C ASP A 267 16.75 13.93 -14.05
N PRO A 268 15.68 13.21 -14.46
CA PRO A 268 14.33 13.56 -14.05
C PRO A 268 14.08 13.26 -12.57
N ILE A 269 13.03 13.86 -12.01
CA ILE A 269 12.47 13.38 -10.74
C ILE A 269 11.84 12.03 -11.01
N ARG A 270 12.20 11.00 -10.24
CA ARG A 270 11.61 9.66 -10.39
C ARG A 270 10.70 9.36 -9.21
N ILE A 271 9.42 9.19 -9.49
CA ILE A 271 8.42 8.69 -8.57
C ILE A 271 8.21 7.22 -8.93
N THR A 272 8.60 6.31 -8.04
CA THR A 272 8.37 4.87 -8.20
C THR A 272 7.34 4.42 -7.18
N ILE A 273 6.22 3.91 -7.66
CA ILE A 273 5.14 3.39 -6.82
C ILE A 273 5.25 1.88 -6.85
N PHE A 274 5.53 1.29 -5.70
CA PHE A 274 5.42 -0.14 -5.45
C PHE A 274 4.16 -0.41 -4.65
N SER A 275 3.76 -1.67 -4.57
CA SER A 275 2.57 -2.00 -3.80
C SER A 275 2.73 -1.81 -2.29
N ASP A 276 3.96 -1.82 -1.78
CA ASP A 276 4.30 -1.65 -0.35
C ASP A 276 4.90 -0.29 0.02
N ARG A 277 5.36 0.52 -0.95
CA ARG A 277 5.97 1.84 -0.70
C ARG A 277 5.94 2.75 -1.92
N ILE A 278 6.11 4.05 -1.68
CA ILE A 278 6.35 5.06 -2.73
C ILE A 278 7.75 5.64 -2.53
N GLU A 279 8.56 5.63 -3.59
CA GLU A 279 9.91 6.22 -3.63
C GLU A 279 9.89 7.48 -4.49
N ILE A 280 10.24 8.64 -3.92
CA ILE A 280 10.38 9.92 -4.64
C ILE A 280 11.87 10.30 -4.63
N LYS A 281 12.54 10.08 -5.76
CA LYS A 281 13.95 10.40 -5.97
C LYS A 281 14.09 11.75 -6.66
N SER A 282 14.69 12.72 -5.96
CA SER A 282 15.02 14.04 -6.49
C SER A 282 16.52 14.14 -6.83
N PRO A 283 16.88 14.68 -8.01
CA PRO A 283 18.26 14.99 -8.37
C PRO A 283 18.86 16.07 -7.47
N GLY A 284 20.11 15.84 -7.07
CA GLY A 284 20.92 16.72 -6.23
C GLY A 284 21.06 16.21 -4.80
N SER A 285 22.22 16.47 -4.19
CA SER A 285 22.43 16.21 -2.76
C SER A 285 21.63 17.18 -1.86
N LEU A 286 21.65 16.93 -0.55
CA LEU A 286 21.24 17.93 0.45
C LEU A 286 21.98 19.28 0.28
N HIS A 287 21.26 20.36 0.59
CA HIS A 287 21.82 21.70 0.57
C HIS A 287 22.99 21.81 1.56
N TRP A 288 24.07 22.51 1.18
CA TRP A 288 25.34 22.56 1.94
C TRP A 288 25.20 23.08 3.38
N GLY A 289 24.22 23.96 3.61
CA GLY A 289 23.91 24.49 4.95
C GLY A 289 23.06 23.57 5.83
N VAL A 290 22.65 22.39 5.34
CA VAL A 290 21.76 21.47 6.05
C VAL A 290 22.57 20.31 6.62
N ASN A 291 22.51 20.13 7.94
CA ASN A 291 23.13 18.99 8.60
C ASN A 291 22.27 17.73 8.40
N LYS A 292 22.90 16.64 7.92
CA LYS A 292 22.24 15.36 7.64
C LYS A 292 21.53 14.76 8.86
N GLU A 293 22.17 14.75 10.02
CA GLU A 293 21.59 14.19 11.25
C GLU A 293 20.38 15.01 11.70
N LYS A 294 20.48 16.34 11.65
CA LYS A 294 19.34 17.23 11.95
C LYS A 294 18.22 17.09 10.93
N PHE A 295 18.53 16.88 9.66
CA PHE A 295 17.55 16.64 8.60
C PHE A 295 16.76 15.36 8.85
N LEU A 296 17.44 14.25 9.13
CA LEU A 296 16.79 12.97 9.46
C LEU A 296 15.92 13.07 10.71
N ALA A 297 16.31 13.90 11.67
CA ALA A 297 15.53 14.16 12.88
C ALA A 297 14.38 15.17 12.69
N GLY A 298 14.17 15.72 11.48
CA GLY A 298 13.18 16.78 11.22
C GLY A 298 13.50 18.11 11.93
N LYS A 299 14.76 18.35 12.32
CA LYS A 299 15.23 19.54 13.05
C LYS A 299 16.18 20.40 12.23
N ALA A 300 16.26 20.16 10.92
CA ALA A 300 17.10 20.94 10.03
C ALA A 300 16.58 22.37 9.88
N SER A 301 17.50 23.34 9.90
CA SER A 301 17.16 24.71 9.54
C SER A 301 16.74 24.78 8.06
N PRO A 302 15.68 25.53 7.72
CA PRO A 302 15.23 25.66 6.35
C PRO A 302 16.32 26.33 5.50
N LYS A 303 16.64 25.69 4.37
CA LYS A 303 17.53 26.25 3.35
C LYS A 303 16.98 25.93 1.97
N TRP A 304 16.73 26.97 1.19
CA TRP A 304 16.22 26.83 -0.18
C TRP A 304 17.37 26.81 -1.18
N ARG A 305 17.35 25.80 -2.05
CA ARG A 305 18.21 25.77 -3.24
C ARG A 305 17.70 26.74 -4.31
N ASN A 306 16.38 26.73 -4.53
CA ASN A 306 15.68 27.57 -5.48
C ASN A 306 14.67 28.43 -4.72
N GLN A 307 15.06 29.66 -4.38
CA GLN A 307 14.25 30.56 -3.54
C GLN A 307 12.97 30.99 -4.26
N SER A 308 13.05 31.29 -5.56
CA SER A 308 11.88 31.69 -6.35
C SER A 308 10.84 30.58 -6.41
N PHE A 309 11.27 29.32 -6.60
CA PHE A 309 10.35 28.18 -6.59
C PHE A 309 9.70 28.00 -5.21
N ALA A 310 10.49 27.99 -4.13
CA ALA A 310 9.95 27.82 -2.79
C ALA A 310 8.89 28.89 -2.45
N TYR A 311 9.19 30.16 -2.77
CA TYR A 311 8.27 31.26 -2.50
C TYR A 311 6.98 31.16 -3.32
N LEU A 312 7.08 30.89 -4.62
CA LEU A 312 5.90 30.82 -5.49
C LEU A 312 5.04 29.57 -5.19
N PHE A 313 5.64 28.41 -4.90
CA PHE A 313 4.89 27.22 -4.49
C PHE A 313 4.17 27.41 -3.15
N ASN A 314 4.75 28.18 -2.23
CA ASN A 314 4.07 28.57 -1.00
C ASN A 314 2.86 29.47 -1.30
N LYS A 315 2.98 30.44 -2.21
CA LYS A 315 1.86 31.29 -2.63
C LYS A 315 0.75 30.54 -3.36
N LEU A 316 1.10 29.48 -4.11
CA LEU A 316 0.15 28.56 -4.72
C LEU A 316 -0.51 27.60 -3.71
N GLN A 317 -0.17 27.68 -2.42
CA GLN A 317 -0.63 26.76 -1.37
C GLN A 317 -0.30 25.28 -1.64
N LEU A 318 0.69 25.03 -2.50
CA LEU A 318 1.19 23.69 -2.79
C LEU A 318 2.29 23.27 -1.78
N ALA A 319 2.97 24.23 -1.16
CA ALA A 319 3.98 24.00 -0.12
C ALA A 319 3.58 24.63 1.21
N GLN A 320 3.97 24.00 2.33
CA GLN A 320 3.83 24.61 3.66
C GLN A 320 4.87 25.71 3.92
N SER A 321 4.69 26.44 5.03
CA SER A 321 5.64 27.46 5.49
C SER A 321 6.99 26.87 5.92
N GLU A 322 8.00 27.75 5.98
CA GLU A 322 9.41 27.42 6.18
C GLU A 322 9.70 26.36 7.25
N GLY A 323 10.46 25.33 6.86
CA GLY A 323 11.02 24.35 7.80
C GLY A 323 10.02 23.32 8.34
N GLN A 324 8.76 23.38 7.92
CA GLN A 324 7.72 22.44 8.39
C GLN A 324 7.60 21.19 7.52
N GLY A 325 8.18 21.16 6.31
CA GLY A 325 7.94 20.08 5.35
C GLY A 325 8.30 18.68 5.87
N ILE A 326 9.57 18.44 6.20
CA ILE A 326 10.01 17.14 6.74
C ILE A 326 9.29 16.77 8.05
N PRO A 327 9.16 17.68 9.05
CA PRO A 327 8.33 17.43 10.23
C PRO A 327 6.89 17.04 9.89
N THR A 328 6.27 17.68 8.91
CA THR A 328 4.90 17.38 8.48
C THR A 328 4.80 15.99 7.89
N ILE A 329 5.75 15.56 7.05
CA ILE A 329 5.79 14.17 6.54
C ILE A 329 5.87 13.18 7.71
N ILE A 330 6.83 13.34 8.61
CA ILE A 330 7.01 12.44 9.77
C ILE A 330 5.75 12.41 10.64
N ARG A 331 5.20 13.60 10.96
CA ARG A 331 4.02 13.75 11.81
C ARG A 331 2.80 13.09 11.19
N THR A 332 2.50 13.38 9.92
CA THR A 332 1.29 12.86 9.25
C THR A 332 1.36 11.36 9.02
N MET A 333 2.54 10.80 8.71
CA MET A 333 2.74 9.34 8.65
C MET A 333 2.44 8.69 9.99
N LYS A 334 2.93 9.29 11.09
CA LYS A 334 2.71 8.78 12.45
C LYS A 334 1.26 8.91 12.91
N GLU A 335 0.58 10.02 12.60
CA GLU A 335 -0.83 10.25 12.96
C GLU A 335 -1.76 9.21 12.32
N GLU A 336 -1.48 8.78 11.08
CA GLU A 336 -2.24 7.76 10.36
C GLU A 336 -1.75 6.32 10.62
N GLY A 337 -0.77 6.12 11.53
CA GLY A 337 -0.24 4.79 11.85
C GLY A 337 0.62 4.14 10.76
N CYS A 338 1.05 4.90 9.76
CA CYS A 338 2.03 4.46 8.77
C CYS A 338 3.44 4.36 9.38
N PRO A 339 4.32 3.51 8.84
CA PRO A 339 5.73 3.48 9.26
C PRO A 339 6.42 4.81 8.95
N ASP A 340 7.46 5.14 9.72
CA ASP A 340 8.20 6.39 9.54
C ASP A 340 8.81 6.48 8.12
N PRO A 341 8.86 7.69 7.54
CA PRO A 341 9.50 7.91 6.23
C PRO A 341 11.00 7.65 6.29
N ILE A 342 11.55 7.05 5.25
CA ILE A 342 12.99 6.77 5.12
C ILE A 342 13.60 7.75 4.12
N PHE A 343 14.67 8.42 4.50
CA PHE A 343 15.39 9.35 3.63
C PHE A 343 16.77 8.81 3.28
N GLU A 344 16.96 8.41 2.02
CA GLU A 344 18.25 8.00 1.49
C GLU A 344 18.96 9.20 0.86
N ILE A 345 20.13 9.53 1.38
CA ILE A 345 20.91 10.69 0.95
C ILE A 345 22.19 10.19 0.29
N GLU A 346 22.23 10.33 -1.03
CA GLU A 346 23.36 10.00 -1.89
C GLU A 346 24.12 11.29 -2.27
N THR A 347 25.24 11.13 -3.00
CA THR A 347 26.08 12.26 -3.42
C THR A 347 25.39 13.17 -4.43
N GLU A 348 24.50 12.61 -5.26
CA GLU A 348 23.85 13.32 -6.37
C GLU A 348 22.32 13.16 -6.36
N SER A 349 21.76 12.60 -5.30
CA SER A 349 20.32 12.41 -5.16
C SER A 349 19.86 12.34 -3.70
N VAL A 350 18.60 12.70 -3.50
CA VAL A 350 17.87 12.45 -2.25
C VAL A 350 16.61 11.67 -2.60
N THR A 351 16.43 10.52 -1.95
CA THR A 351 15.23 9.68 -2.11
C THR A 351 14.41 9.74 -0.82
N CYS A 352 13.14 10.12 -0.93
CA CYS A 352 12.15 9.99 0.13
C CYS A 352 11.34 8.72 -0.12
N ILE A 353 11.36 7.79 0.83
CA ILE A 353 10.63 6.52 0.77
C ILE A 353 9.51 6.58 1.80
N LEU A 354 8.28 6.40 1.34
CA LEU A 354 7.06 6.39 2.14
C LEU A 354 6.50 4.97 2.15
N PRO A 355 6.64 4.21 3.25
CA PRO A 355 6.06 2.87 3.36
C PRO A 355 4.53 2.92 3.49
N ALA A 356 3.83 1.96 2.89
CA ALA A 356 2.39 1.84 2.99
C ALA A 356 1.95 1.46 4.41
N HIS A 357 0.73 1.84 4.77
CA HIS A 357 0.13 1.40 6.02
C HIS A 357 0.04 -0.16 6.09
N PRO A 358 0.47 -0.82 7.19
CA PRO A 358 0.54 -2.29 7.26
C PRO A 358 -0.78 -3.01 7.00
N ARG A 359 -1.91 -2.40 7.35
CA ARG A 359 -3.25 -2.95 7.07
C ARG A 359 -3.51 -3.19 5.57
N HIS A 360 -2.93 -2.36 4.69
CA HIS A 360 -3.06 -2.53 3.24
C HIS A 360 -2.19 -3.67 2.70
N LYS A 361 -1.07 -3.99 3.37
CA LYS A 361 -0.27 -5.17 3.07
C LYS A 361 -1.11 -6.45 3.23
N MET A 362 -1.81 -6.56 4.36
CA MET A 362 -2.66 -7.73 4.64
C MET A 362 -3.79 -7.91 3.62
N ILE A 363 -4.46 -6.82 3.24
CA ILE A 363 -5.54 -6.86 2.24
C ILE A 363 -5.01 -7.31 0.88
N ARG A 364 -3.82 -6.81 0.49
CA ARG A 364 -3.16 -7.23 -0.74
C ARG A 364 -2.80 -8.72 -0.71
N GLU A 365 -2.19 -9.20 0.38
CA GLU A 365 -1.83 -10.61 0.53
C GLU A 365 -3.07 -11.51 0.45
N ILE A 366 -4.19 -11.10 1.05
CA ILE A 366 -5.48 -11.79 0.94
C ILE A 366 -5.98 -11.84 -0.52
N GLN A 367 -5.91 -10.73 -1.25
CA GLN A 367 -6.32 -10.67 -2.66
C GLN A 367 -5.42 -11.55 -3.55
N GLU A 368 -4.10 -11.51 -3.34
CA GLU A 368 -3.15 -12.36 -4.06
C GLU A 368 -3.44 -13.86 -3.85
N ILE A 369 -3.81 -14.24 -2.62
CA ILE A 369 -4.23 -15.61 -2.29
C ILE A 369 -5.52 -15.97 -3.05
N GLN A 370 -6.52 -15.10 -3.04
CA GLN A 370 -7.78 -15.32 -3.76
C GLN A 370 -7.55 -15.49 -5.27
N ASP A 371 -6.72 -14.65 -5.88
CA ASP A 371 -6.36 -14.77 -7.29
C ASP A 371 -5.68 -16.10 -7.60
N LYS A 372 -4.79 -16.58 -6.72
CA LYS A 372 -4.17 -17.90 -6.86
C LYS A 372 -5.17 -19.05 -6.75
N ILE A 373 -6.15 -18.94 -5.85
CA ILE A 373 -7.23 -19.92 -5.73
C ILE A 373 -8.05 -19.96 -7.03
N ILE A 374 -8.39 -18.80 -7.60
CA ILE A 374 -9.12 -18.67 -8.87
C ILE A 374 -8.31 -19.29 -10.02
N LEU A 375 -7.00 -19.05 -10.05
CA LEU A 375 -6.08 -19.61 -11.05
C LEU A 375 -5.74 -21.10 -10.81
N GLY A 376 -6.27 -21.73 -9.77
CA GLY A 376 -6.04 -23.15 -9.45
C GLY A 376 -4.66 -23.46 -8.85
N LYS A 377 -3.87 -22.45 -8.48
CA LYS A 377 -2.54 -22.60 -7.84
C LYS A 377 -2.68 -22.82 -6.34
N LEU A 378 -3.29 -23.93 -5.95
CA LEU A 378 -3.71 -24.19 -4.57
C LEU A 378 -2.55 -24.35 -3.59
N ASP A 379 -1.44 -24.98 -3.99
CA ASP A 379 -0.29 -25.21 -3.09
C ASP A 379 0.48 -23.91 -2.76
N ASP A 380 0.60 -23.01 -3.74
CA ASP A 380 1.18 -21.68 -3.55
C ASP A 380 0.29 -20.82 -2.63
N ALA A 381 -1.03 -20.85 -2.87
CA ALA A 381 -2.00 -20.14 -2.04
C ALA A 381 -1.97 -20.65 -0.59
N LYS A 382 -1.93 -21.97 -0.42
CA LYS A 382 -1.85 -22.64 0.89
C LYS A 382 -0.61 -22.22 1.68
N SER A 383 0.56 -22.22 1.03
CA SER A 383 1.81 -21.83 1.68
C SER A 383 1.76 -20.38 2.19
N GLN A 384 1.16 -19.47 1.43
CA GLN A 384 0.98 -18.08 1.85
C GLN A 384 -0.05 -17.93 2.97
N VAL A 385 -1.17 -18.64 2.88
CA VAL A 385 -2.20 -18.64 3.93
C VAL A 385 -1.62 -19.11 5.27
N LEU A 386 -0.80 -20.17 5.26
CA LEU A 386 -0.14 -20.67 6.47
C LEU A 386 0.81 -19.63 7.08
N GLN A 387 1.58 -18.89 6.26
CA GLN A 387 2.43 -17.78 6.76
C GLN A 387 1.60 -16.67 7.42
N LEU A 388 0.45 -16.32 6.87
CA LEU A 388 -0.45 -15.34 7.47
C LEU A 388 -1.01 -15.84 8.80
N LEU A 389 -1.43 -17.12 8.87
CA LEU A 389 -1.94 -17.74 10.10
C LEU A 389 -0.86 -17.90 11.18
N GLU A 390 0.42 -18.01 10.82
CA GLU A 390 1.52 -17.97 11.80
C GLU A 390 1.65 -16.60 12.47
N THR A 391 1.26 -15.53 11.77
CA THR A 391 1.30 -14.16 12.29
C THR A 391 0.07 -13.86 13.14
N ASP A 392 -1.11 -14.27 12.67
CA ASP A 392 -2.39 -14.11 13.36
C ASP A 392 -3.30 -15.32 13.12
N LEU A 393 -3.35 -16.21 14.12
CA LEU A 393 -4.13 -17.46 14.06
C LEU A 393 -5.64 -17.23 14.04
N TYR A 394 -6.11 -16.08 14.53
CA TYR A 394 -7.54 -15.79 14.70
C TYR A 394 -8.08 -14.86 13.61
N ASN A 395 -7.32 -14.67 12.52
CA ASN A 395 -7.86 -13.94 11.37
C ASN A 395 -8.90 -14.78 10.62
N PHE A 396 -10.18 -14.45 10.82
CA PHE A 396 -11.31 -15.21 10.26
C PHE A 396 -11.25 -15.31 8.73
N ARG A 397 -10.87 -14.24 8.02
CA ARG A 397 -10.77 -14.28 6.55
C ARG A 397 -9.65 -15.21 6.09
N THR A 398 -8.51 -15.18 6.77
CA THR A 398 -7.39 -16.08 6.43
C THR A 398 -7.75 -17.54 6.72
N LEU A 399 -8.46 -17.81 7.83
CA LEU A 399 -8.99 -19.14 8.14
C LEU A 399 -10.02 -19.61 7.10
N ASP A 400 -10.93 -18.73 6.66
CA ASP A 400 -11.92 -19.03 5.62
C ASP A 400 -11.22 -19.40 4.29
N LEU A 401 -10.16 -18.68 3.92
CA LEU A 401 -9.38 -19.00 2.72
C LEU A 401 -8.65 -20.34 2.84
N TYR A 402 -8.10 -20.66 4.02
CA TYR A 402 -7.51 -21.97 4.27
C TYR A 402 -8.54 -23.09 4.09
N CYS A 403 -9.73 -22.87 4.64
CA CYS A 403 -10.87 -23.76 4.50
C CYS A 403 -11.28 -23.93 3.03
N GLU A 404 -11.40 -22.84 2.26
CA GLU A 404 -11.74 -22.90 0.84
C GLU A 404 -10.71 -23.72 0.03
N ILE A 405 -9.41 -23.52 0.30
CA ILE A 405 -8.33 -24.26 -0.36
C ILE A 405 -8.44 -25.76 -0.06
N LEU A 406 -8.56 -26.14 1.22
CA LEU A 406 -8.64 -27.55 1.62
C LEU A 406 -9.94 -28.22 1.16
N GLY A 407 -11.05 -27.47 1.11
CA GLY A 407 -12.30 -27.92 0.53
C GLY A 407 -12.17 -28.26 -0.96
N LYS A 408 -11.46 -27.42 -1.73
CA LYS A 408 -11.14 -27.70 -3.14
C LYS A 408 -10.18 -28.88 -3.31
N GLN A 409 -9.19 -29.04 -2.41
CA GLN A 409 -8.27 -30.19 -2.41
C GLN A 409 -8.91 -31.49 -1.88
N ARG A 410 -10.09 -31.41 -1.25
CA ARG A 410 -10.74 -32.52 -0.52
C ARG A 410 -9.80 -33.20 0.49
N ASN A 411 -9.02 -32.42 1.23
CA ASN A 411 -8.11 -32.92 2.25
C ASN A 411 -8.53 -32.50 3.68
N PRO A 412 -9.55 -33.16 4.25
CA PRO A 412 -10.05 -32.85 5.60
C PRO A 412 -9.09 -33.26 6.72
N GLN A 413 -8.21 -34.25 6.50
CA GLN A 413 -7.26 -34.72 7.51
C GLN A 413 -6.26 -33.62 7.88
N GLU A 414 -5.81 -32.88 6.89
CA GLU A 414 -4.84 -31.82 7.10
C GLU A 414 -5.41 -30.65 7.92
N LEU A 415 -6.70 -30.32 7.71
CA LEU A 415 -7.39 -29.35 8.55
C LEU A 415 -7.43 -29.83 10.01
N PHE A 416 -7.78 -31.10 10.23
CA PHE A 416 -7.82 -31.71 11.56
C PHE A 416 -6.45 -31.65 12.25
N ASP A 417 -5.38 -32.04 11.54
CA ASP A 417 -4.02 -32.00 12.07
C ASP A 417 -3.57 -30.58 12.40
N PHE A 418 -3.92 -29.60 11.54
CA PHE A 418 -3.63 -28.18 11.77
C PHE A 418 -4.33 -27.64 13.02
N LEU A 419 -5.64 -27.87 13.16
CA LEU A 419 -6.45 -27.41 14.29
C LEU A 419 -5.94 -27.99 15.62
N ASN A 420 -5.65 -29.30 15.66
CA ASN A 420 -5.11 -29.95 16.85
C ASN A 420 -3.70 -29.47 17.20
N LYS A 421 -2.83 -29.30 16.21
CA LYS A 421 -1.44 -28.86 16.43
C LYS A 421 -1.38 -27.42 16.95
N LYS A 422 -2.26 -26.53 16.47
CA LYS A 422 -2.28 -25.11 16.85
C LYS A 422 -3.11 -24.82 18.10
N ASN A 423 -3.89 -25.79 18.59
CA ASN A 423 -4.71 -25.69 19.80
C ASN A 423 -5.57 -24.41 19.82
N ILE A 424 -6.35 -24.22 18.76
CA ILE A 424 -7.16 -23.02 18.54
C ILE A 424 -8.29 -22.95 19.56
N ASP A 425 -8.47 -21.80 20.20
CA ASP A 425 -9.65 -21.53 21.02
C ASP A 425 -10.84 -21.18 20.12
N TYR A 426 -11.76 -22.13 19.96
CA TYR A 426 -12.95 -21.97 19.11
C TYR A 426 -13.91 -20.88 19.58
N SER A 427 -13.85 -20.47 20.86
CA SER A 427 -14.72 -19.41 21.38
C SER A 427 -14.39 -18.02 20.82
N LEU A 428 -13.16 -17.83 20.35
CA LEU A 428 -12.67 -16.59 19.76
C LEU A 428 -12.93 -16.49 18.25
N VAL A 429 -13.41 -17.57 17.63
CA VAL A 429 -13.70 -17.64 16.19
C VAL A 429 -15.17 -17.31 15.95
N ASN A 430 -15.45 -16.52 14.91
CA ASN A 430 -16.81 -16.21 14.48
C ASN A 430 -17.57 -17.50 14.05
N SER A 431 -18.87 -17.57 14.36
CA SER A 431 -19.71 -18.75 14.09
C SER A 431 -19.73 -19.16 12.61
N ASN A 432 -19.65 -18.21 11.67
CA ASN A 432 -19.62 -18.52 10.23
C ASN A 432 -18.40 -19.36 9.85
N THR A 433 -17.21 -18.96 10.28
CA THR A 433 -15.96 -19.68 9.97
C THR A 433 -15.93 -21.04 10.67
N LEU A 434 -16.48 -21.13 11.90
CA LEU A 434 -16.66 -22.42 12.57
C LEU A 434 -17.57 -23.38 11.77
N ILE A 435 -18.68 -22.89 11.21
CA ILE A 435 -19.56 -23.70 10.35
C ILE A 435 -18.81 -24.17 9.10
N THR A 436 -18.02 -23.31 8.45
CA THR A 436 -17.21 -23.70 7.28
C THR A 436 -16.16 -24.75 7.63
N ILE A 437 -15.52 -24.65 8.81
CA ILE A 437 -14.61 -25.69 9.32
C ILE A 437 -15.35 -27.02 9.48
N VAL A 438 -16.55 -27.01 10.08
CA VAL A 438 -17.40 -28.20 10.25
C VAL A 438 -17.75 -28.82 8.91
N GLU A 439 -18.13 -28.02 7.90
CA GLU A 439 -18.43 -28.51 6.55
C GLU A 439 -17.27 -29.29 5.93
N ILE A 440 -16.03 -28.84 6.13
CA ILE A 440 -14.85 -29.46 5.54
C ILE A 440 -14.47 -30.73 6.28
N LEU A 441 -14.42 -30.69 7.62
CA LEU A 441 -14.13 -31.87 8.44
C LEU A 441 -15.10 -33.02 8.13
N ASN A 442 -16.35 -32.68 7.84
CA ASN A 442 -17.40 -33.60 7.44
C ASN A 442 -17.21 -34.27 6.08
N TYR A 443 -16.27 -33.83 5.24
CA TYR A 443 -15.88 -34.60 4.06
C TYR A 443 -15.20 -35.93 4.43
N ALA A 444 -14.56 -36.02 5.60
CA ALA A 444 -13.96 -37.25 6.12
C ALA A 444 -15.00 -38.15 6.82
N ARG A 445 -15.92 -38.76 6.05
CA ARG A 445 -16.95 -39.66 6.62
C ARG A 445 -16.37 -40.85 7.39
N ASP A 446 -15.16 -41.28 7.04
CA ASP A 446 -14.55 -42.47 7.63
C ASP A 446 -13.67 -42.16 8.85
N ASN A 447 -13.39 -40.88 9.16
CA ASN A 447 -12.55 -40.50 10.30
C ASN A 447 -13.38 -40.06 11.51
N VAL A 448 -13.44 -40.94 12.52
CA VAL A 448 -14.14 -40.71 13.80
C VAL A 448 -13.62 -39.45 14.53
N GLY A 449 -12.31 -39.18 14.45
CA GLY A 449 -11.72 -38.00 15.09
C GLY A 449 -12.21 -36.68 14.48
N CYS A 450 -12.32 -36.62 13.16
CA CYS A 450 -12.88 -35.46 12.46
C CYS A 450 -14.35 -35.22 12.82
N GLN A 451 -15.15 -36.29 12.95
CA GLN A 451 -16.56 -36.19 13.32
C GLN A 451 -16.76 -35.67 14.74
N ILE A 452 -16.03 -36.20 15.72
CA ILE A 452 -16.10 -35.75 17.12
C ILE A 452 -15.73 -34.26 17.21
N LEU A 453 -14.66 -33.85 16.50
CA LEU A 453 -14.21 -32.46 16.51
C LEU A 453 -15.22 -31.55 15.80
N ALA A 454 -15.82 -32.00 14.70
CA ALA A 454 -16.89 -31.28 14.01
C ALA A 454 -18.12 -31.08 14.90
N ASP A 455 -18.57 -32.11 15.61
CA ASP A 455 -19.72 -32.03 16.53
C ASP A 455 -19.43 -31.06 17.69
N ASN A 456 -18.21 -31.09 18.25
CA ASN A 456 -17.78 -30.15 19.29
C ASN A 456 -17.76 -28.71 18.78
N ILE A 457 -17.14 -28.43 17.63
CA ILE A 457 -17.09 -27.09 17.04
C ILE A 457 -18.50 -26.58 16.72
N LEU A 458 -19.35 -27.44 16.17
CA LEU A 458 -20.73 -27.10 15.85
C LEU A 458 -21.49 -26.66 17.11
N SER A 459 -21.32 -27.37 18.23
CA SER A 459 -21.93 -26.98 19.51
C SER A 459 -21.46 -25.60 20.00
N ILE A 460 -20.17 -25.28 19.82
CA ILE A 460 -19.58 -23.99 20.22
C ILE A 460 -20.10 -22.87 19.32
N ALA A 461 -20.13 -23.09 18.00
CA ALA A 461 -20.63 -22.12 17.03
C ALA A 461 -22.08 -21.69 17.32
N LEU A 462 -22.86 -22.60 17.92
CA LEU A 462 -24.26 -22.42 18.26
C LEU A 462 -24.49 -21.89 19.68
N SER A 463 -23.48 -21.90 20.54
CA SER A 463 -23.59 -21.34 21.89
C SER A 463 -23.56 -19.80 21.93
N GLY A 464 -23.18 -19.15 20.81
CA GLY A 464 -23.13 -17.69 20.67
C GLY A 464 -24.49 -17.03 20.42
N LYS A 465 -24.52 -15.71 20.20
CA LYS A 465 -25.71 -15.01 19.67
C LYS A 465 -25.86 -15.41 18.19
N ILE A 466 -26.67 -16.43 17.91
CA ILE A 466 -26.84 -16.95 16.56
C ILE A 466 -27.82 -16.07 15.77
N GLU A 467 -27.45 -15.68 14.55
CA GLU A 467 -28.40 -15.15 13.57
C GLU A 467 -29.14 -16.30 12.87
N GLU A 468 -30.42 -16.11 12.58
CA GLU A 468 -31.29 -17.11 11.92
C GLU A 468 -30.66 -17.74 10.65
N SER A 469 -29.93 -16.94 9.87
CA SER A 469 -29.20 -17.38 8.67
C SER A 469 -28.07 -18.39 8.94
N GLN A 470 -27.47 -18.37 10.13
CA GLN A 470 -26.39 -19.28 10.52
C GLN A 470 -26.94 -20.68 10.86
N ILE A 471 -28.12 -20.73 11.47
CA ILE A 471 -28.83 -21.98 11.80
C ILE A 471 -29.26 -22.68 10.51
N GLU A 472 -29.81 -21.92 9.55
CA GLU A 472 -30.16 -22.46 8.22
C GLU A 472 -28.96 -23.09 7.51
N LYS A 473 -27.81 -22.41 7.51
CA LYS A 473 -26.57 -22.94 6.91
C LYS A 473 -26.16 -24.25 7.58
N ALA A 474 -26.09 -24.29 8.91
CA ALA A 474 -25.72 -25.49 9.67
C ALA A 474 -26.65 -26.67 9.35
N VAL A 475 -27.97 -26.44 9.25
CA VAL A 475 -28.96 -27.47 8.88
C VAL A 475 -28.72 -27.99 7.46
N VAL A 476 -28.41 -27.12 6.50
CA VAL A 476 -28.08 -27.52 5.13
C VAL A 476 -26.79 -28.36 5.10
N SER A 477 -25.78 -27.98 5.87
CA SER A 477 -24.52 -28.74 6.01
C SER A 477 -24.78 -30.14 6.58
N LEU A 478 -25.57 -30.24 7.66
CA LEU A 478 -25.95 -31.52 8.26
C LEU A 478 -26.76 -32.39 7.30
N LYS A 479 -27.69 -31.80 6.52
CA LYS A 479 -28.50 -32.56 5.56
C LYS A 479 -27.67 -33.18 4.44
N LYS A 480 -26.58 -32.53 3.99
CA LYS A 480 -25.64 -33.10 3.01
C LYS A 480 -24.93 -34.37 3.52
N LEU A 481 -24.87 -34.60 4.82
CA LEU A 481 -24.30 -35.82 5.41
C LEU A 481 -25.15 -37.07 5.17
N GLY A 482 -26.46 -36.92 4.92
CA GLY A 482 -27.37 -38.06 4.76
C GLY A 482 -27.79 -38.72 6.08
N GLU A 483 -27.60 -38.01 7.20
CA GLU A 483 -28.04 -38.40 8.54
C GLU A 483 -29.29 -37.60 8.96
N PRO A 484 -30.49 -37.99 8.51
CA PRO A 484 -31.71 -37.22 8.76
C PRO A 484 -32.10 -37.15 10.24
N GLU A 485 -31.66 -38.10 11.08
CA GLU A 485 -31.95 -38.11 12.52
C GLU A 485 -31.26 -36.94 13.25
N LYS A 486 -29.98 -36.69 12.94
CA LYS A 486 -29.24 -35.56 13.50
C LYS A 486 -29.85 -34.23 13.08
N VAL A 487 -30.31 -34.11 11.84
CA VAL A 487 -31.00 -32.90 11.36
C VAL A 487 -32.28 -32.63 12.14
N ILE A 488 -33.09 -33.66 12.38
CA ILE A 488 -34.35 -33.51 13.13
C ILE A 488 -34.09 -33.13 14.58
N GLN A 489 -33.15 -33.82 15.23
CA GLN A 489 -32.76 -33.53 16.62
C GLN A 489 -32.25 -32.09 16.73
N PHE A 490 -31.37 -31.69 15.82
CA PHE A 490 -30.82 -30.34 15.75
C PHE A 490 -31.88 -29.25 15.62
N VAL A 491 -32.81 -29.40 14.67
CA VAL A 491 -33.87 -28.41 14.46
C VAL A 491 -34.80 -28.34 15.67
N ASN A 492 -35.07 -29.47 16.33
CA ASN A 492 -35.86 -29.47 17.56
C ASN A 492 -35.14 -28.75 18.69
N ASP A 493 -33.86 -29.04 18.91
CA ASP A 493 -33.05 -28.38 19.93
C ASP A 493 -32.96 -26.86 19.67
N ALA A 494 -32.77 -26.45 18.40
CA ALA A 494 -32.74 -25.05 18.00
C ALA A 494 -34.07 -24.33 18.29
N ILE A 495 -35.22 -24.96 17.98
CA ILE A 495 -36.55 -24.40 18.28
C ILE A 495 -36.80 -24.32 19.79
N THR A 496 -36.33 -25.30 20.58
CA THR A 496 -36.48 -25.28 22.05
C THR A 496 -35.67 -24.16 22.70
N ASN A 497 -34.46 -23.91 22.20
CA ASN A 497 -33.58 -22.86 22.72
C ASN A 497 -33.99 -21.46 22.24
N HIS A 498 -34.60 -21.36 21.05
CA HIS A 498 -35.05 -20.11 20.45
C HIS A 498 -36.48 -20.24 19.91
N PRO A 499 -37.51 -19.90 20.71
CA PRO A 499 -38.92 -20.06 20.32
C PRO A 499 -39.28 -19.30 19.04
N ASN A 500 -38.60 -18.20 18.73
CA ASN A 500 -38.84 -17.40 17.52
C ASN A 500 -38.55 -18.17 16.22
N LEU A 501 -37.73 -19.24 16.27
CA LEU A 501 -37.43 -20.07 15.11
C LEU A 501 -38.55 -21.05 14.75
N SER A 502 -39.57 -21.20 15.61
CA SER A 502 -40.72 -22.08 15.31
C SER A 502 -41.52 -21.60 14.10
N SER A 503 -41.40 -20.32 13.74
CA SER A 503 -42.04 -19.70 12.58
C SER A 503 -41.11 -19.58 11.36
N ASN A 504 -39.89 -20.13 11.38
CA ASN A 504 -39.02 -20.09 10.20
C ASN A 504 -39.45 -21.17 9.18
N SER A 505 -39.89 -20.75 8.00
CA SER A 505 -40.37 -21.63 6.94
C SER A 505 -39.31 -22.61 6.42
N LYS A 506 -38.08 -22.14 6.22
CA LYS A 506 -36.97 -22.95 5.69
C LYS A 506 -36.51 -24.03 6.66
N LEU A 507 -36.43 -23.72 7.95
CA LEU A 507 -36.05 -24.72 8.97
C LEU A 507 -37.11 -25.82 9.07
N LEU A 508 -38.39 -25.46 9.03
CA LEU A 508 -39.51 -26.41 9.00
C LEU A 508 -39.49 -27.26 7.73
N GLU A 509 -39.25 -26.66 6.56
CA GLU A 509 -39.08 -27.37 5.28
C GLU A 509 -37.92 -28.38 5.33
N LYS A 510 -36.76 -27.98 5.86
CA LYS A 510 -35.60 -28.89 6.00
C LYS A 510 -35.84 -30.01 7.02
N ARG A 511 -36.59 -29.76 8.10
CA ARG A 511 -37.00 -30.81 9.05
C ARG A 511 -37.99 -31.79 8.40
N ALA A 512 -38.97 -31.29 7.67
CA ALA A 512 -39.96 -32.11 6.98
C ALA A 512 -39.32 -33.03 5.95
N THR A 513 -38.47 -32.47 5.08
CA THR A 513 -37.77 -33.24 4.05
C THR A 513 -36.82 -34.28 4.65
N SER A 514 -36.21 -34.02 5.81
CA SER A 514 -35.40 -35.03 6.53
C SER A 514 -36.26 -36.17 7.11
N LYS A 515 -37.46 -35.87 7.63
CA LYS A 515 -38.45 -36.89 8.03
C LYS A 515 -38.91 -37.72 6.83
N MET A 516 -39.05 -37.12 5.66
CA MET A 516 -39.37 -37.85 4.42
C MET A 516 -38.24 -38.78 4.00
N ASP A 517 -36.97 -38.39 4.16
CA ASP A 517 -35.83 -39.26 3.90
C ASP A 517 -35.76 -40.45 4.88
N LEU A 518 -36.15 -40.27 6.15
CA LEU A 518 -36.37 -41.39 7.08
C LEU A 518 -37.51 -42.31 6.62
N ALA A 519 -38.63 -41.73 6.17
CA ALA A 519 -39.74 -42.50 5.63
C ALA A 519 -39.33 -43.35 4.41
N LYS A 520 -38.45 -42.84 3.54
CA LYS A 520 -37.88 -43.63 2.43
C LYS A 520 -37.11 -44.85 2.93
N LYS A 521 -36.21 -44.67 3.92
CA LYS A 521 -35.48 -45.78 4.56
C LYS A 521 -36.44 -46.81 5.17
N CYS A 522 -37.55 -46.36 5.77
CA CYS A 522 -38.60 -47.25 6.29
C CYS A 522 -39.34 -48.02 5.17
N ILE A 523 -39.57 -47.41 4.01
CA ILE A 523 -40.20 -48.08 2.85
C ILE A 523 -39.26 -49.14 2.27
N GLU A 524 -37.98 -48.84 2.14
CA GLU A 524 -36.96 -49.78 1.64
C GLU A 524 -36.87 -51.02 2.53
N THR A 525 -36.78 -50.81 3.84
CA THR A 525 -36.75 -51.90 4.83
C THR A 525 -38.06 -52.72 4.87
N ALA A 526 -39.20 -52.08 4.65
CA ALA A 526 -40.49 -52.77 4.58
C ALA A 526 -40.66 -53.60 3.28
N ARG A 527 -40.02 -53.20 2.18
CA ARG A 527 -40.05 -53.88 0.88
C ARG A 527 -39.01 -54.99 0.75
N ASP A 528 -37.99 -55.01 1.58
CA ASP A 528 -36.99 -56.09 1.57
C ASP A 528 -37.65 -57.45 1.86
N ASN A 529 -37.39 -58.45 1.02
CA ASN A 529 -37.94 -59.80 1.17
C ASN A 529 -37.32 -60.56 2.34
N LYS A 530 -36.16 -60.13 2.85
CA LYS A 530 -35.42 -60.78 3.93
C LYS A 530 -35.85 -60.34 5.34
N THR A 531 -36.64 -59.28 5.49
CA THR A 531 -37.04 -58.74 6.79
C THR A 531 -38.24 -59.50 7.41
N LEU A 532 -38.20 -59.69 8.73
CA LEU A 532 -39.24 -60.37 9.50
C LEU A 532 -40.59 -59.62 9.42
N LYS A 533 -41.70 -60.36 9.48
CA LYS A 533 -43.06 -59.82 9.31
C LYS A 533 -43.41 -58.72 10.31
N ASP A 534 -43.00 -58.87 11.57
CA ASP A 534 -43.22 -57.87 12.63
C ASP A 534 -42.37 -56.61 12.41
N THR A 535 -41.15 -56.78 11.88
CA THR A 535 -40.26 -55.67 11.53
C THR A 535 -40.81 -54.87 10.35
N LYS A 536 -41.42 -55.53 9.36
CA LYS A 536 -42.14 -54.87 8.26
C LYS A 536 -43.33 -54.05 8.76
N LEU A 537 -44.10 -54.60 9.70
CA LEU A 537 -45.23 -53.89 10.29
C LEU A 537 -44.79 -52.63 11.05
N ARG A 538 -43.71 -52.74 11.84
CA ARG A 538 -43.11 -51.58 12.53
C ARG A 538 -42.56 -50.53 11.55
N ALA A 539 -41.88 -50.96 10.49
CA ALA A 539 -41.35 -50.06 9.46
C ALA A 539 -42.47 -49.28 8.76
N TRP A 540 -43.60 -49.93 8.43
CA TRP A 540 -44.78 -49.25 7.87
C TRP A 540 -45.43 -48.26 8.85
N ASN A 541 -45.51 -48.61 10.14
CA ASN A 541 -46.06 -47.71 11.15
C ASN A 541 -45.17 -46.46 11.35
N ASN A 542 -43.85 -46.65 11.48
CA ASN A 542 -42.89 -45.54 11.59
C ASN A 542 -42.88 -44.66 10.33
N CYS A 543 -42.97 -45.28 9.14
CA CYS A 543 -43.10 -44.54 7.89
C CYS A 543 -44.32 -43.61 7.88
N ARG A 544 -45.48 -44.09 8.34
CA ARG A 544 -46.71 -43.28 8.41
C ARG A 544 -46.59 -42.16 9.42
N GLN A 545 -45.97 -42.43 10.56
CA GLN A 545 -45.71 -41.41 11.57
C GLN A 545 -44.83 -40.29 11.01
N TYR A 546 -43.68 -40.62 10.41
CA TYR A 546 -42.78 -39.63 9.82
C TYR A 546 -43.44 -38.82 8.69
N LEU A 547 -44.28 -39.45 7.86
CA LEU A 547 -45.01 -38.76 6.79
C LEU A 547 -46.10 -37.82 7.32
N ASN A 548 -46.74 -38.15 8.44
CA ASN A 548 -47.72 -37.26 9.07
C ASN A 548 -47.04 -36.08 9.76
N GLU A 549 -45.92 -36.32 10.43
CA GLU A 549 -45.13 -35.26 11.04
C GLU A 549 -44.50 -34.33 9.99
N ALA A 550 -44.04 -34.87 8.85
CA ALA A 550 -43.53 -34.07 7.74
C ALA A 550 -44.62 -33.20 7.09
N GLU A 551 -45.85 -33.72 6.95
CA GLU A 551 -46.97 -32.94 6.42
C GLU A 551 -47.30 -31.74 7.31
N LYS A 552 -47.27 -31.94 8.63
CA LYS A 552 -47.49 -30.85 9.59
C LYS A 552 -46.44 -29.78 9.43
N ASP A 553 -45.16 -30.17 9.39
CA ASP A 553 -44.04 -29.23 9.22
C ASP A 553 -44.11 -28.46 7.90
N LEU A 554 -44.50 -29.09 6.77
CA LEU A 554 -44.66 -28.40 5.48
C LEU A 554 -45.84 -27.43 5.45
N LYS A 555 -46.95 -27.77 6.11
CA LYS A 555 -48.11 -26.87 6.25
C LYS A 555 -47.76 -25.65 7.09
N ASP A 556 -47.06 -25.87 8.20
CA ASP A 556 -46.56 -24.78 9.03
C ASP A 556 -45.57 -23.91 8.24
N ALA A 557 -44.65 -24.52 7.46
CA ALA A 557 -43.72 -23.80 6.60
C ALA A 557 -44.43 -22.91 5.54
N LEU A 558 -45.50 -23.42 4.91
CA LEU A 558 -46.29 -22.66 3.93
C LEU A 558 -46.99 -21.43 4.52
N ASN A 559 -47.48 -21.57 5.76
CA ASN A 559 -48.15 -20.47 6.45
C ASN A 559 -47.19 -19.33 6.79
N TYR A 560 -45.93 -19.66 7.13
CA TYR A 560 -44.92 -18.67 7.53
C TYR A 560 -44.04 -18.17 6.38
N ALA A 561 -44.06 -18.80 5.19
CA ALA A 561 -43.30 -18.33 4.04
C ALA A 561 -43.79 -16.92 3.59
N GLU A 562 -42.85 -16.01 3.36
CA GLU A 562 -43.16 -14.65 2.87
C GLU A 562 -43.00 -14.54 1.34
N ASP A 563 -42.04 -15.27 0.75
CA ASP A 563 -41.76 -15.26 -0.69
C ASP A 563 -42.73 -16.18 -1.47
N GLN A 564 -43.29 -15.68 -2.57
CA GLN A 564 -44.14 -16.46 -3.46
C GLN A 564 -43.39 -17.62 -4.13
N ASN A 565 -42.10 -17.45 -4.41
CA ASN A 565 -41.28 -18.52 -4.99
C ASN A 565 -41.06 -19.68 -4.02
N GLU A 566 -40.86 -19.36 -2.74
CA GLU A 566 -40.70 -20.35 -1.68
C GLU A 566 -42.00 -21.15 -1.46
N LYS A 567 -43.15 -20.47 -1.43
CA LYS A 567 -44.46 -21.14 -1.37
C LYS A 567 -44.68 -22.09 -2.54
N PHE A 568 -44.41 -21.61 -3.76
CA PHE A 568 -44.53 -22.42 -4.96
C PHE A 568 -43.63 -23.66 -4.90
N PHE A 569 -42.39 -23.52 -4.44
CA PHE A 569 -41.45 -24.64 -4.32
C PHE A 569 -41.95 -25.69 -3.32
N ILE A 570 -42.42 -25.26 -2.14
CA ILE A 570 -42.94 -26.16 -1.10
C ILE A 570 -44.21 -26.88 -1.57
N GLU A 571 -45.13 -26.17 -2.23
CA GLU A 571 -46.38 -26.74 -2.76
C GLU A 571 -46.14 -27.72 -3.91
N GLU A 572 -45.37 -27.32 -4.92
CA GLU A 572 -45.24 -28.09 -6.17
C GLU A 572 -44.23 -29.23 -6.06
N ASN A 573 -43.16 -29.08 -5.28
CA ASN A 573 -42.15 -30.13 -5.13
C ASN A 573 -42.39 -30.98 -3.88
N ASP A 574 -42.27 -30.38 -2.69
CA ASP A 574 -42.20 -31.16 -1.45
C ASP A 574 -43.56 -31.76 -1.05
N MET A 575 -44.65 -30.99 -1.14
CA MET A 575 -46.00 -31.46 -0.81
C MET A 575 -46.51 -32.51 -1.79
N LYS A 576 -46.39 -32.29 -3.11
CA LYS A 576 -46.76 -33.32 -4.11
C LYS A 576 -45.93 -34.58 -3.96
N PHE A 577 -44.63 -34.45 -3.65
CA PHE A 577 -43.77 -35.61 -3.40
C PHE A 577 -44.19 -36.37 -2.13
N LEU A 578 -44.58 -35.65 -1.06
CA LEU A 578 -45.11 -36.24 0.16
C LEU A 578 -46.43 -36.98 -0.07
N GLU A 579 -47.36 -36.43 -0.86
CA GLU A 579 -48.61 -37.07 -1.23
C GLU A 579 -48.36 -38.41 -1.96
N LYS A 580 -47.45 -38.40 -2.93
CA LYS A 580 -47.03 -39.62 -3.64
C LYS A 580 -46.44 -40.66 -2.69
N MET A 581 -45.62 -40.26 -1.72
CA MET A 581 -45.10 -41.17 -0.70
C MET A 581 -46.20 -41.74 0.21
N LYS A 582 -47.21 -40.94 0.56
CA LYS A 582 -48.36 -41.41 1.34
C LYS A 582 -49.22 -42.42 0.60
N GLU A 583 -49.40 -42.27 -0.71
CA GLU A 583 -50.08 -43.28 -1.53
C GLU A 583 -49.32 -44.61 -1.51
N VAL A 584 -48.00 -44.56 -1.62
CA VAL A 584 -47.13 -45.75 -1.51
C VAL A 584 -47.26 -46.40 -0.12
N ALA A 585 -47.43 -45.62 0.93
CA ALA A 585 -47.57 -46.10 2.31
C ALA A 585 -48.97 -46.66 2.67
N LYS A 586 -49.96 -46.53 1.78
CA LYS A 586 -51.31 -47.08 1.97
C LYS A 586 -51.43 -48.59 1.69
N LYS A 587 -50.45 -49.26 1.06
CA LYS A 587 -50.50 -50.73 0.81
C LYS A 587 -49.50 -51.51 1.67
N PRO A 588 -50.00 -52.46 2.49
CA PRO A 588 -50.21 -53.81 1.96
C PRO A 588 -51.53 -54.45 2.41
N GLU A 589 -52.51 -54.61 1.50
CA GLU A 589 -53.58 -55.59 1.71
C GLU A 589 -52.99 -56.99 1.48
N PHE A 590 -52.91 -57.79 2.55
CA PHE A 590 -52.69 -59.22 2.43
C PHE A 590 -53.87 -59.81 1.63
N ASN A 591 -53.64 -60.10 0.36
CA ASN A 591 -54.61 -60.75 -0.52
C ASN A 591 -54.99 -62.13 0.04
N LYS A 592 -56.10 -62.21 0.79
CA LYS A 592 -56.85 -63.44 1.03
C LYS A 592 -57.54 -63.85 -0.28
N ARG A 593 -56.79 -64.37 -1.26
CA ARG A 593 -57.37 -65.04 -2.45
C ARG A 593 -56.31 -65.87 -3.15
N PHE A 594 -56.06 -67.09 -2.67
CA PHE A 594 -55.60 -68.25 -3.45
C PHE A 594 -55.67 -69.53 -2.58
N TYR A 595 -56.87 -69.85 -2.08
CA TYR A 595 -57.22 -71.19 -1.62
C TYR A 595 -58.64 -71.47 -2.09
N ARG A 596 -58.77 -71.89 -3.36
CA ARG A 596 -59.85 -72.71 -3.92
C ARG A 596 -59.70 -72.75 -5.44
N GLN A 597 -58.96 -73.75 -5.92
CA GLN A 597 -59.37 -74.66 -7.00
C GLN A 597 -58.15 -75.49 -7.43
N ARG A 598 -57.94 -76.61 -6.73
CA ARG A 598 -57.33 -77.84 -7.28
C ARG A 598 -57.65 -78.99 -6.32
N THR A 599 -58.92 -79.39 -6.34
CA THR A 599 -59.38 -80.71 -5.92
C THR A 599 -60.50 -81.12 -6.87
N LYS A 600 -60.10 -81.69 -8.02
CA LYS A 600 -60.65 -82.86 -8.71
C LYS A 600 -60.03 -82.92 -10.10
#